data_AF-A0A6I0K5L1-F1
#
_entry.id   AF-A0A6I0K5L1-F1
#
_cell.length_a   1.000
_cell.length_b   1.000
_cell.length_c   1.000
_cell.angle_alpha   90.00
_cell.angle_beta   90.00
_cell.angle_gamma   90.00
#
_symmetry.space_group_name_H-M   'P 1'
#
loop_
_entity.id
_entity.type
_entity.pdbx_description
1 polymer ?
#
loop_
_entity_poly.entity_id
_entity_poly.type
_entity_poly.pdbx_seq_one_letter_code
_entity_poly.pdbx_strand_id
1 'polypeptide(L)'
;LPNMETHADLIAGLPLYHLSEIFEDIRVLAEYGAGEIQLESLKLLPGTEMRRRAEELGIQYYPFPPYEVLQTREINVDELQTARQLSRLLDGFYNAPAWQGITRRLILDNETFLHDFLEHLIRIGLIDQPMSLEKRGLILYEFCKRHYPEYQSEASIAWIEAGMSLKKLPAERVKTKRQVPPGHWEVLYGEYRENLRLCFLPVGEEENRGYWFGFESEIQKIEPVFKAKN
;
A
#
# COMPACT_ATOMS: atom_id res chain seq x y z
N LEU A 1 -5.64 3.38 -21.25
CA LEU A 1 -4.77 2.40 -21.94
C LEU A 1 -4.48 1.29 -20.95
N PRO A 2 -5.01 0.07 -21.13
CA PRO A 2 -4.92 -1.01 -20.13
C PRO A 2 -3.50 -1.57 -19.89
N ASN A 3 -2.49 -1.08 -20.63
CA ASN A 3 -1.10 -1.51 -20.55
C ASN A 3 -0.13 -0.34 -20.28
N MET A 4 -0.62 0.78 -19.74
CA MET A 4 0.21 1.92 -19.39
C MET A 4 0.37 1.97 -17.88
N GLU A 5 1.58 1.70 -17.41
CA GLU A 5 1.97 1.84 -16.00
C GLU A 5 2.71 3.17 -15.84
N THR A 6 2.30 3.97 -14.87
CA THR A 6 2.88 5.29 -14.61
C THR A 6 3.74 5.23 -13.35
N HIS A 7 5.00 5.64 -13.49
CA HIS A 7 5.93 5.78 -12.37
C HIS A 7 6.11 7.27 -12.11
N ALA A 8 5.88 7.69 -10.86
CA ALA A 8 6.00 9.08 -10.44
C ALA A 8 7.14 9.24 -9.42
N ASP A 9 8.09 10.11 -9.73
CA ASP A 9 9.22 10.42 -8.86
C ASP A 9 8.94 11.69 -8.03
N LEU A 10 9.06 11.56 -6.71
CA LEU A 10 9.10 12.65 -5.75
C LEU A 10 10.51 12.78 -5.18
N ILE A 11 11.00 14.01 -5.07
CA ILE A 11 12.35 14.29 -4.58
C ILE A 11 12.26 15.15 -3.32
N ALA A 12 12.55 14.56 -2.16
CA ALA A 12 12.61 15.26 -0.88
C ALA A 12 13.89 16.11 -0.78
N GLY A 13 13.79 17.31 -0.22
CA GLY A 13 14.93 18.22 -0.05
C GLY A 13 15.21 19.13 -1.25
N LEU A 14 14.27 19.26 -2.19
CA LEU A 14 14.28 20.38 -3.12
C LEU A 14 14.10 21.71 -2.37
N PRO A 15 14.78 22.81 -2.78
CA PRO A 15 14.48 24.14 -2.24
C PRO A 15 13.01 24.49 -2.42
N LEU A 16 12.43 25.19 -1.44
CA LEU A 16 11.01 25.56 -1.38
C LEU A 16 10.03 24.39 -1.18
N TYR A 17 10.51 23.14 -1.01
CA TYR A 17 9.66 21.97 -0.87
C TYR A 17 9.68 21.46 0.58
N HIS A 18 8.52 21.53 1.23
CA HIS A 18 8.31 21.19 2.63
C HIS A 18 7.83 19.74 2.79
N LEU A 19 8.07 19.16 3.98
CA LEU A 19 7.61 17.80 4.28
C LEU A 19 6.09 17.64 4.11
N SER A 20 5.29 18.63 4.53
CA SER A 20 3.84 18.59 4.38
C SER A 20 3.39 18.46 2.92
N GLU A 21 4.10 19.14 2.01
CA GLU A 21 3.79 19.08 0.57
C GLU A 21 4.09 17.69 0.00
N ILE A 22 5.08 16.96 0.54
CA ILE A 22 5.34 15.56 0.16
C ILE A 22 4.14 14.66 0.47
N PHE A 23 3.51 14.83 1.64
CA PHE A 23 2.31 14.05 2.00
C PHE A 23 1.14 14.36 1.06
N GLU A 24 0.94 15.64 0.72
CA GLU A 24 -0.11 16.03 -0.21
C GLU A 24 0.14 15.54 -1.63
N ASP A 25 1.37 15.65 -2.13
CA ASP A 25 1.74 15.17 -3.45
C ASP A 25 1.55 13.64 -3.57
N ILE A 26 1.82 12.88 -2.51
CA ILE A 26 1.49 11.44 -2.48
C ILE A 26 -0.02 11.21 -2.59
N ARG A 27 -0.84 11.98 -1.88
CA ARG A 27 -2.31 11.90 -2.00
C ARG A 27 -2.77 12.23 -3.41
N VAL A 28 -2.22 13.27 -4.02
CA VAL A 28 -2.53 13.69 -5.40
C VAL A 28 -2.13 12.61 -6.40
N LEU A 29 -0.93 12.03 -6.29
CA LEU A 29 -0.48 10.94 -7.16
C LEU A 29 -1.32 9.68 -6.97
N ALA A 30 -1.73 9.38 -5.73
CA ALA A 30 -2.67 8.31 -5.44
C ALA A 30 -4.03 8.59 -6.11
N GLU A 31 -4.54 9.82 -6.08
CA GLU A 31 -5.78 10.21 -6.74
C GLU A 31 -5.72 9.99 -8.25
N TYR A 32 -4.61 10.38 -8.90
CA TYR A 32 -4.36 10.11 -10.32
C TYR A 32 -4.16 8.62 -10.65
N GLY A 33 -4.02 7.76 -9.64
CA GLY A 33 -3.84 6.33 -9.82
C GLY A 33 -2.46 5.98 -10.35
N ALA A 34 -1.42 6.68 -9.87
CA ALA A 34 -0.03 6.34 -10.18
C ALA A 34 0.26 4.87 -9.82
N GLY A 35 0.75 4.09 -10.79
CA GLY A 35 1.12 2.69 -10.59
C GLY A 35 2.25 2.51 -9.58
N GLU A 36 3.25 3.39 -9.61
CA GLU A 36 4.30 3.45 -8.59
C GLU A 36 4.59 4.91 -8.21
N ILE A 37 4.86 5.14 -6.93
CA ILE A 37 5.35 6.40 -6.39
C ILE A 37 6.72 6.15 -5.76
N GLN A 38 7.76 6.72 -6.34
CA GLN A 38 9.13 6.65 -5.85
C GLN A 38 9.46 7.94 -5.11
N LEU A 39 9.81 7.85 -3.83
CA LEU A 39 10.25 9.01 -3.04
C LEU A 39 11.73 8.85 -2.68
N GLU A 40 12.58 9.74 -3.17
CA GLU A 40 14.02 9.76 -2.85
C GLU A 40 14.47 11.11 -2.29
N SER A 41 15.54 11.09 -1.50
CA SER A 41 16.23 12.31 -1.10
C SER A 41 17.04 12.89 -2.26
N LEU A 42 17.05 14.20 -2.37
CA LEU A 42 17.87 14.94 -3.33
C LEU A 42 19.36 14.60 -3.17
N LYS A 43 20.04 14.45 -4.30
CA LYS A 43 21.50 14.21 -4.38
C LYS A 43 22.17 15.38 -5.12
N LEU A 44 23.12 16.06 -4.49
CA LEU A 44 23.86 17.19 -5.07
C LEU A 44 25.06 16.72 -5.88
N LEU A 45 24.77 16.27 -7.10
CA LEU A 45 25.79 15.69 -7.99
C LEU A 45 26.84 16.74 -8.42
N PRO A 46 28.14 16.35 -8.52
CA PRO A 46 29.19 17.21 -9.05
C PRO A 46 28.84 17.78 -10.44
N GLY A 47 29.11 19.06 -10.66
CA GLY A 47 28.89 19.74 -11.95
C GLY A 47 27.47 20.25 -12.19
N THR A 48 26.51 19.98 -11.30
CA THR A 48 25.14 20.50 -11.42
C THR A 48 25.02 21.95 -10.96
N GLU A 49 24.04 22.67 -11.52
CA GLU A 49 23.74 24.05 -11.11
C GLU A 49 23.34 24.14 -9.64
N MET A 50 22.53 23.19 -9.19
CA MET A 50 22.07 23.11 -7.81
C MET A 50 23.23 22.99 -6.83
N ARG A 51 24.29 22.22 -7.17
CA ARG A 51 25.50 22.15 -6.35
C ARG A 51 26.30 23.45 -6.38
N ARG A 52 26.42 24.10 -7.54
CA ARG A 52 27.11 25.40 -7.65
C ARG A 52 26.46 26.48 -6.78
N ARG A 53 25.13 26.44 -6.66
CA ARG A 53 24.33 27.40 -5.90
C ARG A 53 23.92 26.89 -4.51
N ALA A 54 24.53 25.80 -4.01
CA ALA A 54 24.10 25.17 -2.77
C ALA A 54 24.13 26.13 -1.56
N GLU A 55 25.17 26.95 -1.44
CA GLU A 55 25.28 27.95 -0.37
C GLU A 55 24.18 29.03 -0.48
N GLU A 56 23.94 29.56 -1.68
CA GLU A 56 22.90 30.55 -1.97
C GLU A 56 21.50 30.01 -1.65
N LEU A 57 21.25 28.74 -2.00
CA LEU A 57 19.99 28.04 -1.76
C LEU A 57 19.86 27.52 -0.32
N GLY A 58 20.92 27.60 0.50
CA GLY A 58 20.94 27.09 1.86
C GLY A 58 20.89 25.56 1.96
N ILE A 59 21.38 24.85 0.94
CA ILE A 59 21.42 23.39 0.91
C ILE A 59 22.70 22.90 1.57
N GLN A 60 22.55 22.11 2.62
CA GLN A 60 23.65 21.34 3.21
C GLN A 60 23.57 19.91 2.70
N TYR A 61 24.71 19.37 2.27
CA TYR A 61 24.78 18.06 1.64
C TYR A 61 26.10 17.36 1.98
N TYR A 62 26.11 16.04 1.85
CA TYR A 62 27.30 15.23 2.08
C TYR A 62 28.27 15.36 0.88
N PRO A 63 29.55 15.71 1.09
CA PRO A 63 30.45 16.03 -0.03
C PRO A 63 30.92 14.80 -0.81
N PHE A 64 30.73 13.59 -0.29
CA PHE A 64 31.10 12.32 -0.92
C PHE A 64 29.86 11.59 -1.45
N PRO A 65 30.00 10.65 -2.41
CA PRO A 65 28.90 9.81 -2.85
C PRO A 65 28.18 9.14 -1.66
N PRO A 66 26.85 9.05 -1.65
CA PRO A 66 25.91 9.37 -2.74
C PRO A 66 25.51 10.87 -2.88
N TYR A 67 26.19 11.79 -2.19
CA TYR A 67 25.94 13.25 -2.21
C TYR A 67 24.57 13.68 -1.68
N GLU A 68 24.03 12.95 -0.71
CA GLU A 68 22.71 13.23 -0.13
C GLU A 68 22.62 14.60 0.52
N VAL A 69 21.48 15.26 0.34
CA VAL A 69 21.08 16.42 1.14
C VAL A 69 20.92 16.02 2.59
N LEU A 70 21.49 16.83 3.47
CA LEU A 70 21.40 16.71 4.93
C LEU A 70 20.30 17.63 5.48
N GLN A 71 20.12 18.82 4.90
CA GLN A 71 19.03 19.75 5.20
C GLN A 71 18.97 20.86 4.14
N THR A 72 17.81 21.50 4.01
CA THR A 72 17.64 22.77 3.31
C THR A 72 17.10 23.83 4.27
N ARG A 73 16.67 25.00 3.76
CA ARG A 73 15.95 25.98 4.57
C ARG A 73 14.54 25.51 4.94
N GLU A 74 13.96 24.64 4.12
CA GLU A 74 12.56 24.22 4.22
C GLU A 74 12.36 22.85 4.86
N ILE A 75 13.38 21.98 4.80
CA ILE A 75 13.32 20.64 5.39
C ILE A 75 14.57 20.36 6.23
N ASN A 76 14.37 19.96 7.48
CA ASN A 76 15.44 19.61 8.40
C ASN A 76 15.81 18.12 8.33
N VAL A 77 16.82 17.71 9.10
CA VAL A 77 17.33 16.33 9.12
C VAL A 77 16.26 15.32 9.54
N ASP A 78 15.45 15.62 10.55
CA ASP A 78 14.41 14.72 11.07
C ASP A 78 13.23 14.59 10.09
N GLU A 79 12.93 15.66 9.37
CA GLU A 79 11.92 15.66 8.31
C GLU A 79 12.40 14.88 7.07
N LEU A 80 13.67 15.01 6.68
CA LEU A 80 14.26 14.17 5.64
C LEU A 80 14.27 12.69 6.02
N GLN A 81 14.52 12.40 7.31
CA GLN A 81 14.40 11.05 7.86
C GLN A 81 12.95 10.54 7.76
N THR A 82 11.96 11.39 8.02
CA THR A 82 10.53 11.06 7.86
C THR A 82 10.19 10.80 6.39
N ALA A 83 10.66 11.62 5.44
CA ALA A 83 10.48 11.39 4.01
C ALA A 83 11.10 10.06 3.56
N ARG A 84 12.30 9.71 4.08
CA ARG A 84 12.93 8.40 3.83
C ARG A 84 12.08 7.24 4.36
N GLN A 85 11.49 7.39 5.55
CA GLN A 85 10.62 6.36 6.12
C GLN A 85 9.31 6.24 5.35
N LEU A 86 8.74 7.36 4.91
CA LEU A 86 7.57 7.39 4.05
C LEU A 86 7.82 6.67 2.71
N SER A 87 9.01 6.84 2.13
CA SER A 87 9.45 6.05 0.96
C SER A 87 9.36 4.54 1.22
N ARG A 88 9.79 4.06 2.40
CA ARG A 88 9.68 2.63 2.77
C ARG A 88 8.24 2.17 2.98
N LEU A 89 7.35 3.04 3.46
CA LEU A 89 5.92 2.77 3.53
C LEU A 89 5.34 2.61 2.12
N LEU A 90 5.68 3.50 1.19
CA LEU A 90 5.24 3.41 -0.21
C LEU A 90 5.70 2.09 -0.84
N ASP A 91 7.00 1.75 -0.76
CA ASP A 91 7.55 0.46 -1.20
C ASP A 91 6.84 -0.75 -0.57
N GLY A 92 6.46 -0.59 0.70
CA GLY A 92 5.84 -1.61 1.52
C GLY A 92 4.43 -1.97 1.04
N PHE A 93 3.64 -0.93 0.78
CA PHE A 93 2.18 -1.01 0.80
C PHE A 93 1.54 -0.41 -0.46
N TYR A 94 1.93 0.80 -0.86
CA TYR A 94 1.36 1.45 -2.04
C TYR A 94 1.89 0.81 -3.34
N ASN A 95 3.21 0.62 -3.45
CA ASN A 95 3.86 0.02 -4.62
C ASN A 95 3.77 -1.52 -4.63
N ALA A 96 3.18 -2.13 -3.60
CA ALA A 96 3.02 -3.59 -3.52
C ALA A 96 1.67 -4.00 -4.13
N PRO A 97 1.61 -4.73 -5.26
CA PRO A 97 0.35 -4.98 -5.98
C PRO A 97 -0.76 -5.61 -5.12
N ALA A 98 -0.40 -6.51 -4.20
CA ALA A 98 -1.33 -7.13 -3.27
C ALA A 98 -2.03 -6.14 -2.32
N TRP A 99 -1.36 -5.05 -1.97
CA TRP A 99 -1.80 -4.09 -0.96
C TRP A 99 -2.14 -2.71 -1.54
N GLN A 100 -1.79 -2.46 -2.80
CA GLN A 100 -1.96 -1.17 -3.45
C GLN A 100 -3.40 -0.69 -3.42
N GLY A 101 -4.35 -1.54 -3.78
CA GLY A 101 -5.77 -1.15 -3.88
C GLY A 101 -6.34 -0.64 -2.55
N ILE A 102 -6.13 -1.38 -1.47
CA ILE A 102 -6.56 -0.98 -0.13
C ILE A 102 -5.77 0.23 0.39
N THR A 103 -4.45 0.24 0.20
CA THR A 103 -3.58 1.35 0.65
C THR A 103 -3.98 2.65 -0.03
N ARG A 104 -4.22 2.63 -1.35
CA ARG A 104 -4.70 3.77 -2.12
C ARG A 104 -6.04 4.28 -1.59
N ARG A 105 -6.99 3.39 -1.30
CA ARG A 105 -8.28 3.82 -0.72
C ARG A 105 -8.13 4.43 0.66
N LEU A 106 -7.33 3.82 1.54
CA LEU A 106 -7.03 4.39 2.85
C LEU A 106 -6.42 5.79 2.75
N ILE A 107 -5.47 6.00 1.82
CA ILE A 107 -4.86 7.31 1.54
C ILE A 107 -5.90 8.35 1.10
N LEU A 108 -6.83 7.98 0.21
CA LEU A 108 -7.80 8.93 -0.35
C LEU A 108 -8.94 9.24 0.62
N ASP A 109 -9.47 8.21 1.24
CA ASP A 109 -10.65 8.29 2.09
C ASP A 109 -10.32 8.87 3.48
N ASN A 110 -9.04 8.83 3.90
CA ASN A 110 -8.60 9.28 5.22
C ASN A 110 -7.35 10.17 5.15
N GLU A 111 -7.51 11.46 5.42
CA GLU A 111 -6.42 12.45 5.32
C GLU A 111 -5.20 12.12 6.19
N THR A 112 -5.42 11.60 7.41
CA THR A 112 -4.32 11.31 8.37
C THR A 112 -3.69 9.94 8.20
N PHE A 113 -4.20 9.07 7.31
CA PHE A 113 -3.77 7.68 7.25
C PHE A 113 -2.26 7.50 7.07
N LEU A 114 -1.64 8.27 6.17
CA LEU A 114 -0.18 8.18 5.94
C LEU A 114 0.61 8.53 7.20
N HIS A 115 0.19 9.58 7.92
CA HIS A 115 0.83 9.98 9.17
C HIS A 115 0.66 8.91 10.25
N ASP A 116 -0.58 8.47 10.49
CA ASP A 116 -0.91 7.52 11.56
C ASP A 116 -0.26 6.16 11.32
N PHE A 117 -0.25 5.70 10.07
CA PHE A 117 0.34 4.41 9.72
C PHE A 117 1.87 4.45 9.74
N LEU A 118 2.48 5.55 9.28
CA LEU A 118 3.92 5.74 9.39
C LEU A 118 4.38 5.74 10.86
N GLU A 119 3.69 6.51 11.71
CA GLU A 119 3.96 6.53 13.16
C GLU A 119 3.83 5.13 13.77
N HIS A 120 2.77 4.39 13.39
CA HIS A 120 2.58 3.02 13.84
C HIS A 120 3.77 2.12 13.48
N LEU A 121 4.23 2.15 12.22
CA LEU A 121 5.35 1.35 11.73
C LEU A 121 6.68 1.70 12.41
N ILE A 122 6.91 2.99 12.67
CA ILE A 122 8.07 3.49 13.44
C ILE A 122 8.01 2.93 14.87
N ARG A 123 6.87 3.08 15.54
CA ARG A 123 6.68 2.67 16.94
C ARG A 123 6.89 1.18 17.16
N ILE A 124 6.45 0.34 16.23
CA ILE A 124 6.66 -1.12 16.30
C ILE A 124 8.04 -1.55 15.75
N GLY A 125 8.87 -0.60 15.30
CA GLY A 125 10.24 -0.84 14.86
C GLY A 125 10.35 -1.58 13.52
N LEU A 126 9.35 -1.50 12.66
CA LEU A 126 9.30 -2.27 11.39
C LEU A 126 9.53 -1.44 10.13
N ILE A 127 9.53 -0.11 10.21
CA ILE A 127 9.63 0.76 9.03
C ILE A 127 10.91 0.55 8.21
N ASP A 128 12.05 0.32 8.86
CA ASP A 128 13.34 0.08 8.20
C ASP A 128 13.67 -1.42 8.04
N GLN A 129 12.75 -2.32 8.41
CA GLN A 129 12.99 -3.76 8.35
C GLN A 129 12.46 -4.38 7.06
N PRO A 130 13.18 -5.34 6.44
CA PRO A 130 12.61 -6.19 5.40
C PRO A 130 11.40 -6.95 5.92
N MET A 131 10.28 -6.88 5.19
CA MET A 131 9.04 -7.59 5.52
C MET A 131 8.56 -8.42 4.34
N SER A 132 8.19 -9.67 4.60
CA SER A 132 7.48 -10.51 3.64
C SER A 132 6.11 -9.93 3.29
N LEU A 133 5.58 -10.29 2.13
CA LEU A 133 4.26 -9.82 1.69
C LEU A 133 3.17 -10.18 2.71
N GLU A 134 3.16 -11.41 3.24
CA GLU A 134 2.25 -11.85 4.31
C GLU A 134 2.39 -10.98 5.58
N LYS A 135 3.62 -10.67 6.01
CA LYS A 135 3.82 -9.85 7.22
C LYS A 135 3.26 -8.45 7.03
N ARG A 136 3.44 -7.83 5.86
CA ARG A 136 2.87 -6.52 5.52
C ARG A 136 1.35 -6.56 5.57
N GLY A 137 0.72 -7.57 4.95
CA GLY A 137 -0.74 -7.75 4.98
C GLY A 137 -1.30 -7.87 6.39
N LEU A 138 -0.64 -8.63 7.27
CA LEU A 138 -1.07 -8.79 8.66
C LEU A 138 -1.00 -7.47 9.44
N ILE A 139 0.07 -6.68 9.25
CA ILE A 139 0.22 -5.37 9.89
C ILE A 139 -0.87 -4.43 9.43
N LEU A 140 -1.10 -4.34 8.10
CA LEU A 140 -2.14 -3.48 7.54
C LEU A 140 -3.53 -3.87 8.05
N TYR A 141 -3.84 -5.18 8.09
CA TYR A 141 -5.10 -5.68 8.64
C TYR A 141 -5.29 -5.33 10.12
N GLU A 142 -4.27 -5.58 10.96
CA GLU A 142 -4.36 -5.28 12.39
C GLU A 142 -4.48 -3.78 12.65
N PHE A 143 -3.84 -2.95 11.83
CA PHE A 143 -3.97 -1.51 11.88
C PHE A 143 -5.40 -1.07 11.50
N CYS A 144 -5.93 -1.57 10.37
CA CYS A 144 -7.31 -1.29 9.96
C CYS A 144 -8.32 -1.74 11.01
N LYS A 145 -8.19 -2.95 11.55
CA LYS A 145 -9.09 -3.48 12.59
C LYS A 145 -9.22 -2.55 13.81
N ARG A 146 -8.17 -1.79 14.13
CA ARG A 146 -8.14 -0.88 15.30
C ARG A 146 -8.55 0.54 14.97
N HIS A 147 -8.14 1.05 13.80
CA HIS A 147 -8.25 2.46 13.46
C HIS A 147 -9.25 2.74 12.33
N TYR A 148 -9.47 1.77 11.45
CA TYR A 148 -10.32 1.87 10.25
C TYR A 148 -11.13 0.56 10.05
N PRO A 149 -11.99 0.17 11.01
CA PRO A 149 -12.66 -1.14 11.02
C PRO A 149 -13.50 -1.41 9.77
N GLU A 150 -13.97 -0.39 9.09
CA GLU A 150 -14.67 -0.45 7.81
C GLU A 150 -13.81 -1.01 6.67
N TYR A 151 -12.47 -0.87 6.73
CA TYR A 151 -11.51 -1.46 5.77
C TYR A 151 -11.02 -2.84 6.16
N GLN A 152 -11.41 -3.37 7.34
CA GLN A 152 -10.97 -4.68 7.80
C GLN A 152 -11.30 -5.78 6.78
N SER A 153 -12.52 -5.76 6.23
CA SER A 153 -12.94 -6.75 5.23
C SER A 153 -12.17 -6.61 3.92
N GLU A 154 -11.83 -5.38 3.53
CA GLU A 154 -11.04 -5.13 2.32
C GLU A 154 -9.62 -5.66 2.45
N ALA A 155 -9.01 -5.58 3.64
CA ALA A 155 -7.70 -6.16 3.91
C ALA A 155 -7.75 -7.69 3.81
N SER A 156 -8.81 -8.32 4.34
CA SER A 156 -9.04 -9.76 4.18
C SER A 156 -9.26 -10.16 2.72
N ILE A 157 -9.99 -9.36 1.95
CA ILE A 157 -10.21 -9.59 0.52
C ILE A 157 -8.89 -9.51 -0.25
N ALA A 158 -8.10 -8.45 -0.04
CA ALA A 158 -6.80 -8.26 -0.68
C ALA A 158 -5.85 -9.44 -0.38
N TRP A 159 -5.86 -9.93 0.86
CA TRP A 159 -5.11 -11.12 1.26
C TRP A 159 -5.51 -12.37 0.47
N ILE A 160 -6.82 -12.61 0.31
CA ILE A 160 -7.35 -13.76 -0.45
C ILE A 160 -7.00 -13.64 -1.93
N GLU A 161 -7.12 -12.44 -2.50
CA GLU A 161 -6.82 -12.16 -3.90
C GLU A 161 -5.34 -12.30 -4.22
N ALA A 162 -4.47 -12.01 -3.25
CA ALA A 162 -3.03 -12.26 -3.34
C ALA A 162 -2.65 -13.75 -3.18
N GLY A 163 -3.63 -14.66 -3.11
CA GLY A 163 -3.41 -16.11 -3.02
C GLY A 163 -2.84 -16.57 -1.67
N MET A 164 -2.95 -15.75 -0.63
CA MET A 164 -2.43 -16.07 0.69
C MET A 164 -3.32 -17.06 1.46
N SER A 165 -2.81 -17.55 2.59
CA SER A 165 -3.47 -18.63 3.34
C SER A 165 -4.87 -18.27 3.82
N LEU A 166 -5.86 -19.09 3.47
CA LEU A 166 -7.26 -18.98 3.93
C LEU A 166 -7.48 -19.54 5.35
N LYS A 167 -6.42 -19.97 6.04
CA LYS A 167 -6.50 -20.61 7.37
C LYS A 167 -5.93 -19.74 8.50
N LYS A 168 -5.33 -18.59 8.14
CA LYS A 168 -4.66 -17.67 9.06
C LYS A 168 -5.37 -16.32 9.00
N LEU A 169 -5.14 -15.49 10.02
CA LEU A 169 -5.43 -14.06 9.94
C LEU A 169 -4.80 -13.47 8.68
N PRO A 170 -5.51 -12.59 7.94
CA PRO A 170 -6.84 -12.02 8.15
C PRO A 170 -8.01 -12.79 7.51
N ALA A 171 -7.79 -14.05 7.10
CA ALA A 171 -8.77 -14.88 6.40
C ALA A 171 -9.35 -16.02 7.26
N GLU A 172 -9.20 -15.97 8.59
CA GLU A 172 -9.63 -17.00 9.53
C GLU A 172 -11.14 -17.26 9.53
N ARG A 173 -11.93 -16.26 9.11
CA ARG A 173 -13.39 -16.35 9.01
C ARG A 173 -13.87 -16.97 7.69
N VAL A 174 -12.97 -17.24 6.74
CA VAL A 174 -13.33 -17.80 5.43
C VAL A 174 -13.85 -19.22 5.58
N LYS A 175 -15.11 -19.43 5.18
CA LYS A 175 -15.74 -20.75 5.10
C LYS A 175 -15.29 -21.43 3.79
N THR A 176 -14.49 -22.49 3.90
CA THR A 176 -13.82 -23.15 2.74
C THR A 176 -14.38 -24.51 2.34
N LYS A 177 -15.32 -25.07 3.11
CA LYS A 177 -15.84 -26.43 2.91
C LYS A 177 -17.34 -26.40 2.66
N ARG A 178 -17.83 -27.25 1.75
CA ARG A 178 -19.27 -27.47 1.48
C ARG A 178 -20.03 -26.17 1.18
N GLN A 179 -19.37 -25.23 0.51
CA GLN A 179 -19.99 -23.99 0.10
C GLN A 179 -20.84 -24.25 -1.15
N VAL A 180 -22.09 -23.79 -1.11
CA VAL A 180 -23.06 -23.90 -2.21
C VAL A 180 -23.37 -22.49 -2.68
N PRO A 181 -23.39 -22.21 -4.00
CA PRO A 181 -23.78 -20.90 -4.51
C PRO A 181 -25.09 -20.41 -3.90
N PRO A 182 -25.21 -19.13 -3.51
CA PRO A 182 -26.47 -18.53 -3.12
C PRO A 182 -27.40 -18.41 -4.33
N GLY A 183 -28.70 -18.25 -4.08
CA GLY A 183 -29.68 -18.03 -5.16
C GLY A 183 -29.47 -16.73 -5.95
N HIS A 184 -28.77 -15.76 -5.36
CA HIS A 184 -28.42 -14.50 -6.01
C HIS A 184 -27.08 -13.96 -5.49
N TRP A 185 -26.26 -13.42 -6.39
CA TRP A 185 -25.05 -12.65 -6.10
C TRP A 185 -24.81 -11.62 -7.21
N GLU A 186 -23.98 -10.62 -6.93
CA GLU A 186 -23.43 -9.71 -7.92
C GLU A 186 -21.99 -10.12 -8.23
N VAL A 187 -21.70 -10.46 -9.48
CA VAL A 187 -20.35 -10.82 -9.93
C VAL A 187 -19.49 -9.57 -10.02
N LEU A 188 -18.35 -9.56 -9.33
CA LEU A 188 -17.37 -8.47 -9.34
C LEU A 188 -16.31 -8.69 -10.41
N TYR A 189 -15.86 -9.93 -10.60
CA TYR A 189 -15.05 -10.35 -11.74
C TYR A 189 -15.09 -11.86 -11.96
N GLY A 190 -14.63 -12.26 -13.15
CA GLY A 190 -14.56 -13.65 -13.56
C GLY A 190 -15.93 -14.23 -13.95
N GLU A 191 -15.93 -15.51 -14.29
CA GLU A 191 -17.13 -16.25 -14.66
C GLU A 191 -17.28 -17.46 -13.74
N TYR A 192 -18.47 -17.63 -13.17
CA TYR A 192 -18.75 -18.78 -12.32
C TYR A 192 -18.84 -20.06 -13.16
N ARG A 193 -18.15 -21.11 -12.72
CA ARG A 193 -18.22 -22.47 -13.28
C ARG A 193 -18.46 -23.46 -12.14
N GLU A 194 -19.27 -24.48 -12.38
CA GLU A 194 -19.68 -25.46 -11.35
C GLU A 194 -18.50 -26.21 -10.73
N ASN A 195 -17.38 -26.35 -11.46
CA ASN A 195 -16.17 -27.02 -10.99
C ASN A 195 -15.27 -26.12 -10.11
N LEU A 196 -15.60 -24.84 -9.93
CA LEU A 196 -14.84 -23.95 -9.05
C LEU A 196 -15.02 -24.37 -7.58
N ARG A 197 -13.91 -24.45 -6.86
CA ARG A 197 -13.95 -24.59 -5.41
C ARG A 197 -14.31 -23.24 -4.81
N LEU A 198 -15.53 -23.13 -4.28
CA LEU A 198 -16.01 -21.90 -3.65
C LEU A 198 -15.54 -21.77 -2.19
N CYS A 199 -15.17 -20.55 -1.83
CA CYS A 199 -14.94 -20.10 -0.46
C CYS A 199 -15.81 -18.86 -0.21
N PHE A 200 -16.28 -18.69 1.03
CA PHE A 200 -17.12 -17.57 1.43
C PHE A 200 -16.49 -16.82 2.60
N LEU A 201 -16.28 -15.51 2.44
CA LEU A 201 -15.86 -14.59 3.48
C LEU A 201 -17.10 -13.84 4.00
N PRO A 202 -17.61 -14.14 5.21
CA PRO A 202 -18.69 -13.36 5.80
C PRO A 202 -18.21 -11.96 6.18
N VAL A 203 -19.07 -10.95 5.97
CA VAL A 203 -18.80 -9.56 6.33
C VAL A 203 -19.78 -9.10 7.40
N GLY A 204 -19.27 -8.49 8.46
CA GLY A 204 -20.08 -8.08 9.62
C GLY A 204 -20.53 -9.27 10.48
N GLU A 205 -21.65 -9.09 11.19
CA GLU A 205 -22.27 -10.11 12.07
C GLU A 205 -23.30 -10.98 11.34
N GLU A 206 -23.81 -10.51 10.19
CA GLU A 206 -24.77 -11.26 9.38
C GLU A 206 -24.08 -12.39 8.61
N GLU A 207 -24.27 -13.64 9.04
CA GLU A 207 -23.59 -14.81 8.45
C GLU A 207 -23.89 -15.07 6.96
N ASN A 208 -24.93 -14.42 6.41
CA ASN A 208 -25.42 -14.65 5.05
C ASN A 208 -24.97 -13.58 4.04
N ARG A 209 -24.30 -12.51 4.47
CA ARG A 209 -23.78 -11.47 3.57
C ARG A 209 -22.26 -11.49 3.53
N GLY A 210 -21.70 -11.32 2.34
CA GLY A 210 -20.26 -11.34 2.20
C GLY A 210 -19.76 -11.55 0.79
N TYR A 211 -18.53 -12.04 0.70
CA TYR A 211 -17.81 -12.23 -0.56
C TYR A 211 -17.57 -13.70 -0.86
N TRP A 212 -17.82 -14.08 -2.10
CA TRP A 212 -17.58 -15.40 -2.64
C TRP A 212 -16.34 -15.37 -3.51
N PHE A 213 -15.51 -16.40 -3.39
CA PHE A 213 -14.29 -16.57 -4.17
C PHE A 213 -14.27 -17.96 -4.79
N GLY A 214 -14.00 -18.04 -6.10
CA GLY A 214 -13.87 -19.30 -6.82
C GLY A 214 -12.43 -19.60 -7.19
N PHE A 215 -11.96 -20.80 -6.87
CA PHE A 215 -10.60 -21.27 -7.18
C PHE A 215 -10.63 -22.45 -8.15
N GLU A 216 -9.73 -22.46 -9.12
CA GLU A 216 -9.53 -23.62 -10.00
C GLU A 216 -8.73 -24.70 -9.28
N SER A 217 -9.40 -25.81 -8.93
CA SER A 217 -8.75 -26.92 -8.22
C SER A 217 -7.77 -27.70 -9.09
N GLU A 218 -7.92 -27.62 -10.42
CA GLU A 218 -7.16 -28.42 -11.39
C GLU A 218 -5.79 -27.83 -11.72
N ILE A 219 -5.62 -26.51 -11.62
CA ILE A 219 -4.44 -25.80 -12.17
C ILE A 219 -3.45 -25.37 -11.05
N GLN A 220 -3.64 -25.80 -9.80
CA GLN A 220 -2.84 -25.35 -8.63
C GLN A 220 -2.72 -23.81 -8.51
N LYS A 221 -3.62 -23.04 -9.15
CA LYS A 221 -3.61 -21.58 -9.04
C LYS A 221 -4.08 -21.19 -7.64
N ILE A 222 -3.23 -20.47 -6.92
CA ILE A 222 -3.47 -20.10 -5.52
C ILE A 222 -4.41 -18.88 -5.39
N GLU A 223 -4.50 -18.06 -6.43
CA GLU A 223 -5.37 -16.88 -6.51
C GLU A 223 -6.78 -17.28 -6.99
N PRO A 224 -7.83 -16.56 -6.55
CA PRO A 224 -9.17 -16.74 -7.06
C PRO A 224 -9.28 -16.32 -8.54
N VAL A 225 -10.12 -17.01 -9.31
CA VAL A 225 -10.47 -16.66 -10.70
C VAL A 225 -11.87 -16.05 -10.82
N PHE A 226 -12.60 -16.01 -9.71
CA PHE A 226 -13.97 -15.54 -9.63
C PHE A 226 -14.18 -14.86 -8.28
N LYS A 227 -14.91 -13.73 -8.30
CA LYS A 227 -15.38 -13.07 -7.09
C LYS A 227 -16.79 -12.52 -7.28
N ALA A 228 -17.62 -12.72 -6.28
CA ALA A 228 -18.96 -12.15 -6.22
C ALA A 228 -19.30 -11.68 -4.80
N LYS A 229 -20.33 -10.85 -4.67
CA LYS A 229 -20.87 -10.41 -3.37
C LYS A 229 -22.36 -10.69 -3.26
N ASN A 230 -22.87 -10.92 -2.05
CA ASN A 230 -24.30 -11.13 -1.79
C ASN A 230 -24.74 -10.50 -0.46
#